data_AF-A0A356W666-F1
#
_entry.id   AF-A0A356W666-F1
#
_cell.length_a   1.000
_cell.length_b   1.000
_cell.length_c   1.000
_cell.angle_alpha   90.00
_cell.angle_beta   90.00
_cell.angle_gamma   90.00
#
_symmetry.space_group_name_H-M   'P 1'
#
loop_
_entity.id
_entity.type
_entity.pdbx_description
1 polymer ?
#
loop_
_entity_poly.entity_id
_entity_poly.type
_entity_poly.pdbx_seq_one_letter_code
_entity_poly.pdbx_strand_id
1 'polypeptide(L)'
;GVLEDAGTRLGLANDVSGWMLFGCGVVGLVVTGLIVVITAYYTETKYRPVRSIAMASESGHGTNVIQGLAVSLESTALPAIVIIAGIILTFNLAGLYGIAIATTTMLALAG
;
A
#
# COMPACT_ATOMS: atom_id res chain seq x y z
N GLY A 1 -7.55 26.01 -22.71
CA GLY A 1 -6.70 27.12 -22.16
C GLY A 1 -5.89 26.63 -20.98
N VAL A 2 -6.21 27.05 -19.75
CA VAL A 2 -5.51 26.60 -18.52
C VAL A 2 -5.96 25.20 -18.05
N LEU A 3 -7.23 24.85 -18.25
CA LEU A 3 -7.80 23.58 -17.80
C LEU A 3 -7.35 22.38 -18.66
N GLU A 4 -7.20 22.55 -19.97
CA GLU A 4 -6.61 21.54 -20.86
C GLU A 4 -5.13 21.28 -20.54
N ASP A 5 -4.36 22.34 -20.30
CA ASP A 5 -2.94 22.21 -19.93
C ASP A 5 -2.77 21.51 -18.58
N ALA A 6 -3.65 21.80 -17.61
CA ALA A 6 -3.69 21.06 -16.36
C ALA A 6 -4.02 19.58 -16.58
N GLY A 7 -4.99 19.27 -17.44
CA GLY A 7 -5.34 17.89 -17.79
C GLY A 7 -4.19 17.10 -18.42
N THR A 8 -3.45 17.70 -19.35
CA THR A 8 -2.26 17.10 -19.97
C THR A 8 -1.13 16.89 -18.96
N ARG A 9 -0.90 17.86 -18.07
CA ARG A 9 0.14 17.78 -17.02
C ARG A 9 -0.19 16.77 -15.92
N LEU A 10 -1.47 16.53 -15.66
CA LEU A 10 -1.98 15.51 -14.75
C LEU A 10 -2.07 14.12 -15.41
N GLY A 11 -1.69 14.01 -16.69
CA GLY A 11 -1.71 12.75 -17.44
C GLY A 11 -3.11 12.26 -17.80
N LEU A 12 -4.12 13.13 -17.77
CA LEU A 12 -5.51 12.82 -18.12
C LEU A 12 -5.78 12.86 -19.64
N ALA A 13 -4.83 13.39 -20.44
CA ALA A 13 -4.94 13.56 -21.89
C ALA A 13 -3.98 12.66 -22.70
N ASN A 14 -3.34 11.67 -22.06
CA ASN A 14 -2.50 10.71 -22.79
C ASN A 14 -3.35 9.70 -23.56
N ASP A 15 -2.83 9.15 -24.66
CA ASP A 15 -3.41 8.00 -25.35
C ASP A 15 -3.33 6.75 -24.45
N VAL A 16 -4.35 6.59 -23.61
CA VAL A 16 -4.46 5.47 -22.67
C VAL A 16 -4.92 4.23 -23.44
N SER A 17 -4.00 3.30 -23.65
CA SER A 17 -4.34 1.98 -24.21
C SER A 17 -4.98 1.08 -23.16
N GLY A 18 -6.00 0.29 -23.53
CA GLY A 18 -6.66 -0.66 -22.63
C GLY A 18 -5.68 -1.67 -21.99
N TRP A 19 -4.60 -2.02 -22.68
CA TRP A 19 -3.54 -2.87 -22.13
C TRP A 19 -2.76 -2.20 -20.98
N MET A 20 -2.57 -0.88 -21.02
CA MET A 20 -1.93 -0.12 -19.95
C MET A 20 -2.82 -0.10 -18.69
N LEU A 21 -4.13 0.05 -18.88
CA LEU A 21 -5.11 0.00 -17.79
C LEU A 21 -5.18 -1.39 -17.14
N PHE A 22 -5.16 -2.45 -17.96
CA PHE A 22 -5.07 -3.81 -17.45
C PHE A 22 -3.78 -4.00 -16.63
N GLY A 23 -2.65 -3.50 -17.14
CA GLY A 23 -1.37 -3.47 -16.41
C GLY A 23 -1.47 -2.76 -15.06
N CYS A 24 -2.10 -1.58 -14.99
CA CYS A 24 -2.34 -0.87 -13.73
C CYS A 24 -3.20 -1.67 -12.75
N GLY A 25 -4.23 -2.36 -13.24
CA GLY A 25 -5.05 -3.25 -12.42
C GLY A 25 -4.27 -4.42 -11.83
N VAL A 26 -3.39 -5.05 -12.62
CA VAL A 26 -2.50 -6.12 -12.14
C VAL A 26 -1.54 -5.59 -11.06
N VAL A 27 -0.99 -4.39 -11.25
CA VAL A 27 -0.15 -3.74 -10.22
C VAL A 27 -0.93 -3.53 -8.92
N GLY A 28 -2.20 -3.12 -9.00
CA GLY A 28 -3.09 -3.00 -7.84
C GLY A 28 -3.25 -4.31 -7.08
N LEU A 29 -3.48 -5.42 -7.79
CA LEU A 29 -3.58 -6.76 -7.18
C LEU A 29 -2.29 -7.19 -6.49
N VAL A 30 -1.13 -6.94 -7.12
CA VAL A 30 0.18 -7.26 -6.55
C VAL A 30 0.43 -6.45 -5.28
N VAL A 31 0.14 -5.15 -5.30
CA VAL A 31 0.27 -4.27 -4.13
C VAL A 31 -0.61 -4.76 -2.98
N THR A 32 -1.87 -5.13 -3.24
CA THR A 32 -2.74 -5.70 -2.19
C THR A 32 -2.16 -6.98 -1.61
N GLY A 33 -1.68 -7.90 -2.45
CA GLY A 33 -1.06 -9.14 -1.97
C GLY A 33 0.15 -8.88 -1.08
N LEU A 34 1.02 -7.93 -1.46
CA LEU A 34 2.16 -7.52 -0.66
C LEU A 34 1.74 -6.91 0.69
N ILE A 35 0.74 -6.02 0.69
CA ILE A 35 0.21 -5.41 1.92
C ILE A 35 -0.35 -6.49 2.87
N VAL A 36 -1.07 -7.49 2.35
CA VAL A 36 -1.61 -8.60 3.15
C VAL A 36 -0.50 -9.40 3.80
N VAL A 37 0.54 -9.77 3.04
CA VAL A 37 1.67 -10.54 3.57
C VAL A 37 2.44 -9.75 4.64
N ILE A 38 2.69 -8.46 4.40
CA ILE A 38 3.34 -7.58 5.38
C ILE A 38 2.48 -7.46 6.64
N THR A 39 1.17 -7.25 6.48
CA THR A 39 0.23 -7.15 7.61
C THR A 39 0.21 -8.43 8.43
N ALA A 40 0.19 -9.60 7.76
CA ALA A 40 0.28 -10.89 8.43
C ALA A 40 1.60 -11.07 9.19
N TYR A 41 2.72 -10.59 8.64
CA TYR A 41 4.02 -10.64 9.34
C TYR A 41 4.03 -9.86 10.66
N TYR A 42 3.39 -8.69 10.70
CA TYR A 42 3.33 -7.85 11.90
C TYR A 42 2.20 -8.20 12.86
N THR A 43 1.22 -9.01 12.45
CA THR A 43 0.03 -9.34 13.26
C THR A 43 -0.08 -10.82 13.68
N GLU A 44 0.55 -11.76 12.96
CA GLU A 44 0.54 -13.17 13.39
C GLU A 44 1.46 -13.42 14.58
N THR A 45 0.98 -14.21 15.53
CA THR A 45 1.68 -14.57 16.79
C THR A 45 2.95 -15.39 16.59
N LYS A 46 3.11 -16.01 15.42
CA LYS A 46 4.29 -16.83 15.10
C LYS A 46 5.53 -16.00 14.78
N TYR A 47 5.37 -14.72 14.44
CA TYR A 47 6.48 -13.86 14.03
C TYR A 47 7.05 -13.06 15.20
N ARG A 48 8.30 -12.61 15.00
CA ARG A 48 9.09 -11.85 15.97
C ARG A 48 8.38 -10.59 16.51
N PRO A 49 7.66 -9.76 15.71
CA PRO A 49 7.07 -8.52 16.20
C PRO A 49 6.06 -8.78 17.32
N VAL A 50 5.11 -9.68 17.10
CA VAL A 50 4.05 -10.02 18.07
C VAL A 50 4.60 -10.78 19.27
N ARG A 51 5.55 -11.71 19.06
CA ARG A 51 6.18 -12.43 20.17
C ARG A 51 6.96 -11.50 21.10
N SER A 52 7.59 -10.45 20.56
CA SER A 52 8.30 -9.46 21.39
C SER A 52 7.36 -8.67 22.30
N ILE A 53 6.15 -8.36 21.81
CA ILE A 53 5.08 -7.71 22.58
C ILE A 53 4.56 -8.65 23.67
N ALA A 54 4.35 -9.93 23.35
CA ALA A 54 3.91 -10.93 24.32
C ALA A 54 4.93 -11.13 25.46
N MET A 55 6.23 -11.21 25.16
CA MET A 55 7.28 -11.27 26.19
C MET A 55 7.33 -9.99 27.04
N ALA A 56 7.09 -8.82 26.43
CA ALA A 56 7.02 -7.55 27.17
C ALA A 56 5.83 -7.49 28.15
N SER A 57 4.82 -8.35 27.99
CA SER A 57 3.73 -8.47 28.96
C SER A 57 4.15 -9.12 30.28
N GLU A 58 5.24 -9.90 30.32
CA GLU A 58 5.76 -10.49 31.55
C GLU A 58 6.42 -9.45 32.47
N SER A 59 6.92 -8.35 31.91
CA SER A 59 7.58 -7.27 32.66
C SER A 59 6.64 -6.17 33.14
N GLY A 60 5.39 -6.16 32.66
CA GLY A 60 4.33 -5.24 33.10
C GLY A 60 3.43 -4.72 31.97
N HIS A 61 2.28 -4.16 32.33
CA HIS A 61 1.33 -3.62 31.34
C HIS A 61 1.87 -2.38 30.60
N GLY A 62 2.69 -1.57 31.27
CA GLY A 62 3.28 -0.36 30.66
C GLY A 62 4.30 -0.69 29.57
N THR A 63 5.16 -1.68 29.80
CA THR A 63 6.16 -2.14 28.81
C THR A 63 5.48 -2.80 27.61
N ASN A 64 4.37 -3.51 27.80
CA ASN A 64 3.56 -4.03 26.70
C ASN A 64 3.00 -2.91 25.79
N VAL A 65 2.48 -1.82 26.35
CA VAL A 65 1.95 -0.69 25.57
C VAL A 65 3.06 0.02 24.81
N ILE A 66 4.20 0.30 25.46
CA ILE A 66 5.34 0.94 24.81
C ILE A 66 5.87 0.09 23.66
N GLN A 67 6.00 -1.22 23.86
CA GLN A 67 6.50 -2.13 22.83
C GLN A 67 5.50 -2.27 21.67
N GLY A 68 4.21 -2.31 21.95
CA GLY A 68 3.16 -2.29 20.92
C GLY A 68 3.20 -1.02 20.07
N LEU A 69 3.41 0.14 20.69
CA LEU A 69 3.57 1.42 19.98
C LEU A 69 4.85 1.44 19.12
N ALA A 70 5.96 0.93 19.63
CA ALA A 70 7.20 0.85 18.86
C ALA A 70 7.05 -0.02 17.60
N VAL A 71 6.43 -1.19 17.74
CA VAL A 71 6.20 -2.12 16.62
C VAL A 71 5.21 -1.56 15.60
N SER A 72 4.18 -0.82 16.03
CA SER A 72 3.22 -0.20 15.10
C SER A 72 3.83 0.95 14.30
N LEU A 73 4.75 1.73 14.89
CA LEU A 73 5.51 2.71 14.13
C LEU A 73 6.44 2.05 13.10
N GLU A 74 7.06 0.92 13.44
CA GLU A 74 7.87 0.14 12.51
C GLU A 74 7.04 -0.44 11.36
N SER A 75 5.85 -0.98 11.66
CA SER A 75 5.02 -1.70 10.69
C SER A 75 4.40 -0.82 9.62
N THR A 76 4.35 0.51 9.81
CA THR A 76 3.83 1.44 8.79
C THR A 76 4.81 1.74 7.67
N ALA A 77 6.12 1.58 7.89
CA ALA A 77 7.14 1.95 6.91
C ALA A 77 7.08 1.05 5.66
N LEU A 78 6.96 -0.26 5.84
CA LEU A 78 6.96 -1.23 4.74
C LEU A 78 5.71 -1.11 3.85
N PRO A 79 4.46 -1.08 4.37
CA PRO A 79 3.26 -0.85 3.56
C PRO A 79 3.29 0.50 2.84
N ALA A 80 3.80 1.56 3.47
CA ALA A 80 3.91 2.88 2.84
C ALA A 80 4.83 2.85 1.60
N ILE A 81 5.99 2.19 1.70
CA ILE A 81 6.91 2.04 0.57
C ILE A 81 6.27 1.27 -0.58
N VAL A 82 5.52 0.21 -0.28
CA VAL A 82 4.82 -0.58 -1.31
C VAL A 82 3.79 0.27 -2.05
N ILE A 83 3.01 1.09 -1.33
CA ILE A 83 2.03 2.00 -1.92
C ILE A 83 2.72 3.05 -2.80
N ILE A 84 3.81 3.66 -2.33
CA ILE A 84 4.57 4.65 -3.09
C ILE A 84 5.10 4.04 -4.41
N ALA A 85 5.66 2.83 -4.35
CA ALA A 85 6.13 2.12 -5.53
C ALA A 85 4.99 1.85 -6.53
N GLY A 86 3.82 1.42 -6.03
CA GLY A 86 2.61 1.21 -6.84
C GLY A 86 2.12 2.49 -7.51
N ILE A 87 2.11 3.62 -6.79
CA ILE A 87 1.73 4.93 -7.33
C ILE A 87 2.69 5.34 -8.46
N ILE A 88 4.00 5.23 -8.25
CA ILE A 88 5.00 5.59 -9.28
C ILE A 88 4.83 4.73 -10.52
N LEU A 89 4.67 3.41 -10.37
CA LEU A 89 4.46 2.49 -11.50
C LEU A 89 3.20 2.87 -12.29
N THR A 90 2.06 2.97 -11.61
CA THR A 90 0.76 3.19 -12.26
C THR A 90 0.63 4.60 -12.86
N PHE A 91 1.28 5.60 -12.25
CA PHE A 91 1.36 6.95 -12.79
C PHE A 91 2.15 7.01 -14.11
N ASN A 92 3.24 6.26 -14.23
CA ASN A 92 4.01 6.19 -15.48
C ASN A 92 3.25 5.46 -16.60
N LEU A 93 2.35 4.52 -16.26
CA LEU A 93 1.60 3.76 -17.25
C LEU A 93 0.38 4.54 -17.80
N ALA A 94 -0.44 5.13 -16.93
CA ALA A 94 -1.71 5.75 -17.33
C ALA A 94 -2.07 7.00 -16.50
N GLY A 95 -1.06 7.70 -15.96
CA GLY A 95 -1.24 8.94 -15.20
C GLY A 95 -2.14 8.76 -13.97
N LEU A 96 -2.90 9.81 -13.64
CA LEU A 96 -3.87 9.75 -12.55
C LEU A 96 -4.96 8.69 -12.74
N TYR A 97 -5.35 8.42 -13.99
CA TYR A 97 -6.37 7.41 -14.28
C TYR A 97 -5.86 6.00 -13.97
N GLY A 98 -4.58 5.74 -14.24
CA GLY A 98 -3.90 4.50 -13.84
C GLY A 98 -3.91 4.26 -12.33
N ILE A 99 -3.63 5.31 -11.55
CA ILE A 99 -3.69 5.24 -10.08
C ILE A 99 -5.12 4.93 -9.61
N ALA A 100 -6.14 5.55 -10.23
CA ALA A 100 -7.54 5.31 -9.88
C ALA A 100 -7.92 3.84 -10.10
N ILE A 101 -7.59 3.27 -11.28
CA ILE A 101 -7.86 1.86 -11.59
C ILE A 101 -7.08 0.91 -10.66
N ALA A 102 -5.81 1.20 -10.38
CA ALA A 102 -5.03 0.43 -9.43
C ALA A 102 -5.65 0.45 -8.03
N THR A 103 -6.17 1.60 -7.57
CA THR A 103 -6.83 1.72 -6.27
C THR A 103 -8.16 0.97 -6.22
N THR A 104 -8.97 1.05 -7.29
CA THR A 104 -10.23 0.29 -7.38
C THR A 104 -9.96 -1.22 -7.34
N THR A 105 -8.94 -1.71 -8.04
CA THR A 105 -8.56 -3.12 -8.01
C THR A 105 -8.00 -3.55 -6.66
N MET A 106 -7.28 -2.67 -5.95
CA MET A 106 -6.82 -2.96 -4.58
C MET A 106 -8.00 -3.24 -3.63
N LEU A 107 -9.08 -2.46 -3.75
CA LEU A 107 -10.29 -2.57 -2.92
C LEU A 107 -11.24 -3.69 -3.37
N ALA A 108 -11.17 -4.14 -4.62
CA ALA A 108 -12.04 -5.21 -5.14
C ALA A 108 -11.87 -6.54 -4.38
N LEU A 109 -10.71 -6.75 -3.76
CA LEU A 109 -10.40 -7.93 -2.94
C LEU A 109 -10.89 -7.82 -1.48
N ALA A 110 -11.46 -6.67 -1.09
CA ALA A 110 -11.93 -6.42 0.28
C ALA A 110 -13.38 -6.88 0.54
N GLY A 111 -14.04 -7.48 -0.47
CA GLY A 111 -15.40 -8.01 -0.41
C GLY A 111 -15.51 -9.44 0.10
#